data_AF-H5X4H6-F1
#
_entry.id   AF-H5X4H6-F1
#
_cell.length_a   1.000
_cell.length_b   1.000
_cell.length_c   1.000
_cell.angle_alpha   90.00
_cell.angle_beta   90.00
_cell.angle_gamma   90.00
#
_symmetry.space_group_name_H-M   'P 1'
#
loop_
_entity.id
_entity.type
_entity.pdbx_description
1 polymer ?
#
loop_
_entity_poly.entity_id
_entity_poly.type
_entity_poly.pdbx_seq_one_letter_code
_entity_poly.pdbx_strand_id
1 'polypeptide(L)'
;MVAKRLKPAKVLSIARRAARKSGHTLERIEGRGKGSHQIYLVRDQHGQELVRFAVTGHNRELSWAVLRSIENALAPLFGEKWMEEK
;
A
#
# COMPACT_ATOMS: atom_id res chain seq x y z
N MET A 1 7.84 -8.34 -11.97
CA MET A 1 8.62 -8.12 -10.75
C MET A 1 8.89 -6.62 -10.68
N VAL A 2 8.55 -5.92 -9.59
CA VAL A 2 8.79 -4.47 -9.49
C VAL A 2 10.29 -4.20 -9.31
N ALA A 3 11.01 -4.05 -10.43
CA ALA A 3 12.41 -3.61 -10.47
C ALA A 3 12.55 -2.08 -10.25
N LYS A 4 11.44 -1.38 -9.98
CA LYS A 4 11.38 0.08 -9.90
C LYS A 4 11.58 0.55 -8.46
N ARG A 5 12.49 1.51 -8.28
CA ARG A 5 12.59 2.31 -7.07
C ARG A 5 11.38 3.25 -7.01
N LEU A 6 10.35 2.86 -6.26
CA LEU A 6 9.12 3.66 -6.12
C LEU A 6 9.19 4.54 -4.87
N LYS A 7 8.78 5.80 -5.03
CA LYS A 7 8.53 6.68 -3.89
C LYS A 7 7.25 6.23 -3.15
N PRO A 8 7.17 6.42 -1.82
CA PRO A 8 5.99 6.13 -1.02
C PRO A 8 4.68 6.66 -1.62
N ALA A 9 4.69 7.91 -2.11
CA ALA A 9 3.53 8.54 -2.72
C ALA A 9 3.02 7.77 -3.96
N LYS A 10 3.92 7.23 -4.79
CA LYS A 10 3.54 6.45 -5.98
C LYS A 10 2.98 5.09 -5.59
N VAL A 11 3.58 4.41 -4.60
CA VAL A 11 3.03 3.15 -4.05
C VAL A 11 1.61 3.35 -3.53
N LEU A 12 1.39 4.40 -2.74
CA LEU A 12 0.06 4.74 -2.22
C LEU A 12 -0.93 5.08 -3.33
N SER A 13 -0.48 5.78 -4.38
CA SER A 13 -1.31 6.06 -5.55
C SER A 13 -1.75 4.79 -6.27
N ILE A 14 -0.82 3.84 -6.48
CA ILE A 14 -1.13 2.56 -7.12
C ILE A 14 -2.07 1.73 -6.21
N ALA A 15 -1.78 1.66 -4.91
CA ALA A 15 -2.59 0.93 -3.95
C ALA A 15 -4.02 1.48 -3.86
N ARG A 16 -4.19 2.81 -3.86
CA ARG A 16 -5.52 3.45 -3.92
C ARG A 16 -6.26 3.11 -5.21
N ARG A 17 -5.57 3.08 -6.34
CA ARG A 17 -6.17 2.72 -7.63
C ARG A 17 -6.62 1.26 -7.63
N ALA A 18 -5.80 0.35 -7.11
CA ALA A 18 -6.13 -1.07 -6.97
C ALA A 18 -7.32 -1.27 -6.01
N ALA A 19 -7.30 -0.65 -4.83
CA ALA A 19 -8.40 -0.67 -3.87
C ALA A 19 -9.72 -0.24 -4.51
N ARG A 20 -9.74 0.89 -5.23
CA ARG A 20 -10.95 1.38 -5.91
C ARG A 20 -11.47 0.40 -6.97
N LYS A 21 -10.58 -0.27 -7.71
CA LYS A 21 -10.99 -1.28 -8.70
C LYS A 21 -11.64 -2.50 -8.04
N SER A 22 -11.22 -2.86 -6.83
CA SER A 22 -11.78 -3.97 -6.05
C SER A 22 -12.95 -3.56 -5.14
N GLY A 23 -13.44 -2.31 -5.21
CA GLY A 23 -14.51 -1.84 -4.34
C GLY A 23 -14.10 -1.60 -2.87
N HIS A 24 -12.81 -1.43 -2.63
CA HIS A 24 -12.24 -1.18 -1.30
C HIS A 24 -11.77 0.27 -1.13
N THR A 25 -11.68 0.73 0.11
CA THR A 25 -11.14 2.04 0.46
C THR A 25 -9.78 1.89 1.13
N LEU A 26 -8.89 2.85 0.88
CA LEU A 26 -7.57 2.90 1.51
C LEU A 26 -7.47 4.15 2.38
N GLU A 27 -7.27 3.95 3.67
CA GLU A 27 -7.26 5.00 4.69
C GLU A 27 -5.94 5.04 5.44
N ARG A 28 -5.54 6.23 5.87
CA ARG A 28 -4.41 6.40 6.80
C ARG A 28 -4.96 6.39 8.23
N ILE A 29 -4.34 5.63 9.13
CA ILE A 29 -4.64 5.77 10.56
C ILE A 29 -3.78 6.90 11.11
N GLU A 30 -4.42 7.94 11.63
CA GLU A 30 -3.71 9.01 12.33
C GLU A 30 -3.26 8.60 13.73
N GLY A 31 -2.12 9.11 14.18
CA GLY A 31 -1.57 8.82 15.51
C GLY A 31 -0.99 7.41 15.70
N ARG A 32 -1.06 6.52 14.70
CA ARG A 32 -0.40 5.20 14.72
C ARG A 32 0.74 5.15 13.71
N GLY A 33 1.96 5.14 14.23
CA GLY A 33 3.20 5.08 13.47
C GLY A 33 4.39 5.50 14.32
N LYS A 34 5.49 4.72 14.30
CA LYS A 34 6.72 5.10 15.00
C LYS A 34 7.49 6.11 14.15
N GLY A 35 7.44 7.38 14.53
CA GLY A 35 8.19 8.46 13.88
C GLY A 35 7.87 8.61 12.39
N SER A 36 8.79 8.19 11.53
CA SER A 36 8.71 8.36 10.07
C SER A 36 7.85 7.33 9.35
N HIS A 37 7.12 6.44 10.03
CA HIS A 37 6.26 5.43 9.39
C HIS A 37 4.79 5.80 9.56
N GLN A 38 4.02 5.68 8.48
CA GLN A 38 2.58 5.88 8.45
C GLN A 38 1.88 4.54 8.21
N ILE A 39 0.80 4.28 8.95
CA ILE A 39 0.01 3.06 8.81
C ILE A 39 -1.19 3.31 7.92
N TYR A 40 -1.40 2.40 6.97
CA TYR A 40 -2.51 2.39 6.05
C TYR A 40 -3.34 1.13 6.21
N LEU A 41 -4.65 1.29 6.06
CA LEU A 41 -5.65 0.23 6.07
C LEU A 41 -6.33 0.15 4.73
N VAL A 42 -6.63 -1.07 4.30
CA VAL A 42 -7.64 -1.33 3.27
C VAL A 42 -8.89 -1.80 3.98
N ARG A 43 -10.03 -1.15 3.70
CA ARG A 43 -11.33 -1.52 4.23
C ARG A 43 -12.28 -1.95 3.12
N ASP A 44 -13.21 -2.83 3.45
CA ASP A 44 -14.33 -3.16 2.58
C ASP A 44 -15.41 -2.06 2.60
N GLN A 45 -16.47 -2.28 1.83
CA GLN A 45 -17.64 -1.40 1.75
C GLN A 45 -18.42 -1.27 3.08
N HIS A 46 -18.23 -2.20 4.01
CA HIS A 46 -18.85 -2.20 5.34
C HIS A 46 -17.94 -1.56 6.41
N GLY A 47 -16.75 -1.09 6.01
CA GLY A 47 -15.77 -0.48 6.90
C GLY A 47 -14.92 -1.48 7.69
N GLN A 48 -15.01 -2.78 7.37
CA GLN A 48 -14.18 -3.82 7.99
C GLN A 48 -12.75 -3.73 7.49
N GLU A 49 -11.78 -3.80 8.41
CA GLU A 49 -10.35 -3.85 8.07
C GLU A 49 -10.02 -5.19 7.40
N LEU A 50 -9.56 -5.14 6.15
CA LEU A 50 -9.13 -6.31 5.39
C LEU A 50 -7.62 -6.53 5.52
N VAL A 51 -6.84 -5.47 5.34
CA VAL A 51 -5.37 -5.51 5.38
C VAL A 51 -4.82 -4.22 5.98
N ARG A 52 -3.72 -4.35 6.72
CA ARG A 52 -2.92 -3.25 7.26
C ARG A 52 -1.50 -3.33 6.76
N PHE A 53 -0.91 -2.20 6.39
CA PHE A 53 0.49 -2.11 6.02
C PHE A 53 1.11 -0.78 6.44
N ALA A 54 2.43 -0.76 6.58
CA ALA A 54 3.19 0.43 6.91
C ALA A 54 3.92 0.95 5.66
N VAL A 55 3.97 2.28 5.52
CA VAL A 55 4.77 2.96 4.51
C VAL A 55 5.58 4.05 5.19
N THR A 56 6.85 4.20 4.81
CA THR A 56 7.64 5.32 5.31
C THR A 56 7.14 6.64 4.74
N GLY A 57 7.03 7.65 5.58
CA GLY A 57 6.64 9.02 5.24
C GLY A 57 7.79 9.89 4.73
N HIS A 58 8.98 9.33 4.51
CA HIS A 58 10.08 10.07 3.89
C HIS A 58 9.92 10.15 2.37
N ASN A 59 10.44 11.19 1.73
CA ASN A 59 10.37 11.34 0.26
C ASN A 59 11.42 10.52 -0.52
N ARG A 60 12.20 9.67 0.17
CA ARG A 60 13.16 8.77 -0.46
C ARG A 60 12.47 7.56 -1.05
N GLU A 61 13.08 6.99 -2.08
CA GLU A 61 12.63 5.75 -2.70
C GLU A 61 12.62 4.60 -1.69
N LEU A 62 11.64 3.72 -1.80
CA LEU A 62 11.53 2.54 -0.96
C LEU A 62 12.53 1.48 -1.41
N SER A 63 13.11 0.78 -0.44
CA SER A 63 13.95 -0.38 -0.74
C SER A 63 13.11 -1.49 -1.37
N TRP A 64 13.76 -2.35 -2.15
CA TRP A 64 13.11 -3.50 -2.77
C TRP A 64 12.41 -4.40 -1.74
N ALA A 65 13.00 -4.58 -0.55
CA ALA A 65 12.40 -5.39 0.50
C ALA A 65 11.08 -4.81 1.02
N VAL A 66 11.00 -3.48 1.17
CA VAL A 66 9.77 -2.80 1.58
C VAL A 66 8.71 -2.89 0.48
N LEU A 67 9.09 -2.66 -0.78
CA LEU A 67 8.17 -2.80 -1.91
C LEU A 67 7.61 -4.21 -2.00
N ARG A 68 8.46 -5.23 -1.92
CA ARG A 68 8.04 -6.64 -1.94
C ARG A 68 7.14 -7.00 -0.76
N SER A 69 7.44 -6.49 0.42
CA SER A 69 6.59 -6.69 1.61
C SER A 69 5.20 -6.10 1.40
N ILE A 70 5.09 -4.91 0.81
CA ILE A 70 3.80 -4.26 0.52
C ILE A 70 3.07 -5.02 -0.60
N GLU A 71 3.79 -5.49 -1.62
CA GLU A 71 3.23 -6.27 -2.73
C GLU A 71 2.54 -7.53 -2.21
N ASN A 72 3.26 -8.31 -1.41
CA ASN A 72 2.79 -9.56 -0.84
C ASN A 72 1.63 -9.35 0.13
N ALA A 73 1.66 -8.29 0.95
CA ALA A 73 0.58 -8.01 1.90
C ALA A 73 -0.76 -7.71 1.20
N LEU A 74 -0.71 -7.07 0.03
CA LEU A 74 -1.90 -6.64 -0.71
C LEU A 74 -2.29 -7.59 -1.86
N ALA A 75 -1.42 -8.54 -2.23
CA ALA A 75 -1.69 -9.54 -3.27
C ALA A 75 -2.97 -10.36 -3.03
N PRO A 76 -3.33 -10.75 -1.79
CA PRO A 76 -4.60 -11.45 -1.55
C PRO A 76 -5.85 -10.63 -1.91
N LEU A 77 -5.75 -9.29 -1.90
CA LEU A 77 -6.87 -8.39 -2.21
C LEU A 77 -6.89 -7.95 -3.68
N PHE A 78 -5.71 -7.70 -4.26
CA PHE A 78 -5.60 -7.07 -5.58
C PHE A 78 -5.11 -8.03 -6.67
N GLY A 79 -4.79 -9.27 -6.32
CA GLY A 79 -4.15 -10.24 -7.20
C GLY A 79 -2.64 -10.05 -7.27
N GLU A 80 -1.96 -11.00 -7.92
CA GLU A 80 -0.52 -10.91 -8.16
C GLU A 80 -0.18 -9.72 -9.07
N LYS A 81 1.02 -9.15 -8.88
CA LYS A 81 1.57 -8.08 -9.74
C LYS A 81 0.69 -6.84 -9.85
N TRP A 82 -0.17 -6.57 -8.86
CA TRP A 82 -1.03 -5.38 -8.83
C TRP A 82 -0.25 -4.05 -8.85
N MET A 83 1.04 -4.08 -8.50
CA MET A 83 1.95 -2.94 -8.59
C MET A 83 2.59 -2.73 -9.97
N GLU A 84 2.41 -3.66 -10.90
CA GLU A 84 2.84 -3.49 -12.29
C GLU A 84 1.78 -2.66 -13.04
N GLU A 85 2.09 -1.38 -13.30
CA GLU A 85 1.32 -0.59 -14.28
C GLU A 85 1.60 -1.17 -15.68
N LYS A 86 0.59 -1.78 -16.31
CA LYS A 86 0.57 -2.03 -17.75
C LYS A 86 0.54 -0.70 -18.52
#